data_AF-A0A9E2L752-F1
#
_entry.id   AF-A0A9E2L752-F1
#
_cell.length_a   1.000
_cell.length_b   1.000
_cell.length_c   1.000
_cell.angle_alpha   90.00
_cell.angle_beta   90.00
_cell.angle_gamma   90.00
#
_symmetry.space_group_name_H-M   'P 1'
#
loop_
_entity.id
_entity.type
_entity.pdbx_description
1 polymer ?
#
loop_
_entity_poly.entity_id
_entity_poly.type
_entity_poly.pdbx_seq_one_letter_code
_entity_poly.pdbx_strand_id
1 'polypeptide(L)'
;MKEFLLSTTIPYWIVFGLVTAAGVLALINMRKNTVSKSSVQLVTLLALAGTVLGLAIYSVAGGSSIWWCTSKDYSFFGKLLRAIPLIIFVGIQLAQVFVYKTFVEQYFQKELSIKGSFISLIVIVPASFVLYIVLDILGLEKGTRDLIFYVILGIALVAGVGWAMALNVKSIGKKYGSIFTAVTLVMIIGGLMSIVLLINALMALILQVLMVAAVVVAGFYMFTKVMGPAVDTQSRTDLSGKVHDTQWEKQNADARIRSQRDNK
;
A
#
# COMPACT_ATOMS: atom_id res chain seq x y z
N MET A 1 -22.77 10.18 3.83
CA MET A 1 -22.17 8.88 3.45
C MET A 1 -20.68 8.80 3.73
N LYS A 2 -19.86 9.73 3.22
CA LYS A 2 -18.40 9.74 3.46
C LYS A 2 -18.04 9.75 4.96
N GLU A 3 -18.76 10.53 5.78
CA GLU A 3 -18.56 10.56 7.24
C GLU A 3 -18.80 9.21 7.90
N PHE A 4 -19.85 8.47 7.54
CA PHE A 4 -20.10 7.11 8.06
C PHE A 4 -18.98 6.14 7.67
N LEU A 5 -18.49 6.20 6.43
CA LEU A 5 -17.37 5.36 5.95
C LEU A 5 -16.03 5.68 6.64
N LEU A 6 -15.90 6.90 7.18
CA LEU A 6 -14.70 7.39 7.86
C LEU A 6 -14.81 7.37 9.39
N SER A 7 -16.00 7.08 9.94
CA SER A 7 -16.23 7.00 11.39
C SER A 7 -16.33 5.57 11.91
N THR A 8 -16.64 4.59 11.05
CA THR A 8 -16.74 3.18 11.44
C THR A 8 -16.01 2.22 10.49
N THR A 9 -15.46 1.14 11.06
CA THR A 9 -14.79 0.07 10.30
C THR A 9 -15.76 -1.00 9.80
N ILE A 10 -17.04 -0.96 10.21
CA ILE A 10 -18.07 -1.95 9.87
C ILE A 10 -18.17 -2.21 8.35
N PRO A 11 -18.23 -1.18 7.47
CA PRO A 11 -18.35 -1.40 6.03
C PRO A 11 -17.19 -2.23 5.44
N TYR A 12 -15.98 -2.04 5.97
CA TYR A 12 -14.78 -2.76 5.52
C TYR A 12 -14.80 -4.22 5.98
N TRP A 13 -15.27 -4.48 7.20
CA TRP A 13 -15.45 -5.84 7.70
C TRP A 13 -16.56 -6.60 6.97
N ILE A 14 -17.62 -5.92 6.53
CA ILE A 14 -18.65 -6.52 5.68
C ILE A 14 -18.05 -6.94 4.34
N VAL A 15 -17.29 -6.06 3.68
CA VAL A 15 -16.59 -6.39 2.43
C VAL A 15 -15.63 -7.55 2.62
N PHE A 16 -14.82 -7.51 3.68
CA PHE A 16 -13.90 -8.59 4.04
C PHE A 16 -14.64 -9.92 4.23
N GLY A 17 -15.74 -9.91 4.99
CA GLY A 17 -16.57 -11.07 5.26
C GLY A 17 -17.18 -11.66 3.99
N LEU A 18 -17.74 -10.83 3.10
CA LEU A 18 -18.34 -11.27 1.85
C LEU A 18 -17.32 -11.93 0.92
N VAL A 19 -16.17 -11.29 0.73
CA VAL A 19 -15.07 -11.80 -0.11
C VAL A 19 -14.51 -13.11 0.45
N THR A 20 -14.27 -13.14 1.75
CA THR A 20 -13.75 -14.34 2.44
C THR A 20 -14.76 -15.49 2.39
N ALA A 21 -16.04 -15.21 2.67
CA ALA A 21 -17.10 -16.21 2.60
C ALA A 21 -17.25 -16.79 1.19
N ALA A 22 -17.16 -15.95 0.14
CA ALA A 22 -17.18 -16.42 -1.24
C ALA A 22 -16.03 -17.41 -1.52
N GLY A 23 -14.80 -17.06 -1.10
CA GLY A 23 -13.63 -17.93 -1.27
C GLY A 23 -13.74 -19.24 -0.49
N VAL A 24 -14.13 -19.18 0.78
CA VAL A 24 -14.29 -20.37 1.64
C VAL A 24 -15.39 -21.29 1.10
N LEU A 25 -16.55 -20.75 0.73
CA LEU A 25 -17.64 -21.53 0.16
C LEU A 25 -17.25 -22.18 -1.17
N ALA A 26 -16.50 -21.47 -2.02
CA ALA A 26 -15.97 -22.04 -3.25
C ALA A 26 -15.07 -23.25 -2.94
N LEU A 27 -14.07 -23.08 -2.08
CA LEU A 27 -13.13 -24.15 -1.70
C LEU A 27 -13.84 -25.36 -1.08
N ILE A 28 -14.83 -25.13 -0.21
CA ILE A 28 -15.62 -26.22 0.40
C ILE A 28 -16.42 -26.98 -0.66
N ASN A 29 -17.04 -26.27 -1.60
CA ASN A 29 -17.83 -26.93 -2.66
C ASN A 29 -16.94 -27.61 -3.71
N MET A 30 -15.73 -27.12 -3.95
CA MET A 30 -14.77 -27.78 -4.85
C MET A 30 -14.33 -29.16 -4.35
N ARG A 31 -14.36 -29.40 -3.02
CA ARG A 31 -14.10 -30.72 -2.45
C ARG A 31 -15.17 -31.76 -2.78
N LYS A 32 -16.34 -31.33 -3.27
CA LYS A 32 -17.42 -32.22 -3.71
C LYS A 32 -17.17 -32.61 -5.18
N ASN A 33 -17.53 -33.84 -5.55
CA ASN A 33 -17.43 -34.29 -6.94
C ASN A 33 -18.31 -33.47 -7.90
N THR A 34 -19.41 -32.91 -7.42
CA THR A 34 -20.34 -32.14 -8.24
C THR A 34 -20.67 -30.81 -7.58
N VAL A 35 -20.45 -29.72 -8.32
CA VAL A 35 -20.82 -28.37 -7.88
C VAL A 35 -22.27 -28.09 -8.27
N SER A 36 -23.06 -27.58 -7.33
CA SER A 36 -24.47 -27.24 -7.60
C SER A 36 -24.60 -25.86 -8.26
N LYS A 37 -25.63 -25.67 -9.08
CA LYS A 37 -25.96 -24.36 -9.67
C LYS A 37 -26.17 -23.28 -8.60
N SER A 38 -26.86 -23.62 -7.51
CA SER A 38 -27.11 -22.70 -6.39
C SER A 38 -25.81 -22.28 -5.72
N SER A 39 -24.84 -23.19 -5.57
CA SER A 39 -23.51 -22.87 -5.05
C SER A 39 -22.79 -21.87 -5.96
N VAL A 40 -22.85 -22.06 -7.28
CA VAL A 40 -22.22 -21.13 -8.25
C VAL A 40 -22.85 -19.74 -8.16
N GLN A 41 -24.17 -19.67 -8.11
CA GLN A 41 -24.88 -18.40 -7.98
C GLN A 41 -24.53 -17.68 -6.67
N LEU A 42 -24.53 -18.40 -5.55
CA LEU A 42 -24.22 -17.83 -4.23
C LEU A 42 -22.78 -17.31 -4.17
N VAL A 43 -21.79 -18.11 -4.57
CA VAL A 43 -20.38 -17.70 -4.59
C VAL A 43 -20.17 -16.50 -5.52
N THR A 44 -20.77 -16.53 -6.71
CA THR A 44 -20.70 -15.40 -7.66
C THR A 44 -21.30 -14.13 -7.06
N LEU A 45 -22.46 -14.24 -6.42
CA LEU A 45 -23.15 -13.10 -5.80
C LEU A 45 -22.33 -12.51 -4.66
N LEU A 46 -21.81 -13.35 -3.76
CA LEU A 46 -20.97 -12.91 -2.63
C LEU A 46 -19.68 -12.25 -3.12
N ALA A 47 -19.02 -12.85 -4.11
CA ALA A 47 -17.79 -12.30 -4.70
C ALA A 47 -18.03 -10.94 -5.36
N LEU A 48 -19.09 -10.83 -6.17
CA LEU A 48 -19.48 -9.56 -6.80
C LEU A 48 -19.90 -8.53 -5.77
N ALA A 49 -20.79 -8.87 -4.83
CA ALA A 49 -21.28 -7.94 -3.82
C ALA A 49 -20.12 -7.39 -2.99
N GLY A 50 -19.22 -8.25 -2.51
CA GLY A 50 -18.04 -7.82 -1.77
C GLY A 50 -17.13 -6.90 -2.59
N THR A 51 -16.84 -7.27 -3.85
CA THR A 51 -15.96 -6.48 -4.70
C THR A 51 -16.56 -5.14 -5.10
N VAL A 52 -17.84 -5.11 -5.50
CA VAL A 52 -18.55 -3.89 -5.90
C VAL A 52 -18.72 -2.95 -4.71
N LEU A 53 -19.07 -3.47 -3.53
CA LEU A 53 -19.11 -2.66 -2.31
C LEU A 53 -17.74 -2.08 -1.98
N GLY A 54 -16.66 -2.86 -2.10
CA GLY A 54 -15.29 -2.38 -1.92
C GLY A 54 -14.94 -1.24 -2.89
N LEU A 55 -15.27 -1.40 -4.18
CA LEU A 55 -15.06 -0.37 -5.19
C LEU A 55 -15.92 0.88 -4.94
N ALA A 56 -17.16 0.72 -4.47
CA ALA A 56 -18.04 1.82 -4.13
C ALA A 56 -17.55 2.60 -2.88
N ILE A 57 -17.05 1.90 -1.86
CA ILE A 57 -16.41 2.55 -0.72
C ILE A 57 -15.21 3.37 -1.19
N TYR A 58 -14.39 2.79 -2.08
CA TYR A 58 -13.25 3.51 -2.64
C TYR A 58 -13.66 4.71 -3.50
N SER A 59 -14.70 4.61 -4.34
CA SER A 59 -15.13 5.74 -5.17
C SER A 59 -15.61 6.94 -4.35
N VAL A 60 -16.17 6.70 -3.16
CA VAL A 60 -16.64 7.76 -2.24
C VAL A 60 -15.52 8.29 -1.34
N ALA A 61 -14.71 7.40 -0.78
CA ALA A 61 -13.69 7.76 0.23
C ALA A 61 -12.30 8.03 -0.39
N GLY A 62 -12.05 7.61 -1.62
CA GLY A 62 -10.75 7.67 -2.29
C GLY A 62 -9.65 7.00 -1.47
N GLY A 63 -8.46 7.61 -1.46
CA GLY A 63 -7.34 7.16 -0.63
C GLY A 63 -7.60 7.21 0.88
N SER A 64 -8.64 7.91 1.34
CA SER A 64 -9.04 7.91 2.75
C SER A 64 -9.81 6.64 3.15
N SER A 65 -10.11 5.72 2.23
CA SER A 65 -10.76 4.44 2.56
C SER A 65 -9.93 3.58 3.53
N ILE A 66 -8.61 3.76 3.56
CA ILE A 66 -7.69 3.09 4.49
C ILE A 66 -7.39 3.91 5.74
N TRP A 67 -8.23 4.90 6.08
CA TRP A 67 -8.06 5.74 7.28
C TRP A 67 -7.88 4.89 8.55
N TRP A 68 -8.60 3.78 8.65
CA TRP A 68 -8.55 2.86 9.79
C TRP A 68 -7.20 2.15 9.93
N CYS A 69 -6.37 2.14 8.90
CA CYS A 69 -4.98 1.67 8.93
C CYS A 69 -3.97 2.82 8.99
N THR A 70 -4.32 3.99 8.46
CA THR A 70 -3.37 5.09 8.19
C THR A 70 -3.61 6.36 9.03
N SER A 71 -4.59 6.36 9.93
CA SER A 71 -4.96 7.54 10.73
C SER A 71 -3.76 8.13 11.47
N LYS A 72 -3.73 9.46 11.53
CA LYS A 72 -2.68 10.22 12.24
C LYS A 72 -2.67 9.93 13.74
N ASP A 73 -3.80 9.53 14.30
CA ASP A 73 -3.96 9.23 15.72
C ASP A 73 -3.26 7.94 16.16
N TYR A 74 -2.82 7.12 15.20
CA TYR A 74 -2.18 5.85 15.48
C TYR A 74 -0.65 5.97 15.53
N SER A 75 -0.06 5.39 16.58
CA SER A 75 1.38 5.17 16.68
C SER A 75 1.86 4.17 15.62
N PHE A 76 3.17 4.10 15.40
CA PHE A 76 3.78 3.22 14.39
C PHE A 76 3.31 1.76 14.50
N PHE A 77 3.40 1.16 15.69
CA PHE A 77 2.93 -0.21 15.93
C PHE A 77 1.42 -0.35 15.76
N GLY A 78 0.64 0.68 16.13
CA GLY A 78 -0.80 0.71 15.92
C GLY A 78 -1.21 0.71 14.44
N LYS A 79 -0.39 1.28 13.55
CA LYS A 79 -0.58 1.20 12.10
C LYS A 79 -0.09 -0.13 11.53
N LEU A 80 1.05 -0.62 12.00
CA LEU A 80 1.63 -1.90 11.55
C LEU A 80 0.68 -3.07 11.82
N LEU A 81 0.12 -3.16 13.03
CA LEU A 81 -0.82 -4.23 13.39
C LEU A 81 -2.09 -4.19 12.51
N ARG A 82 -2.57 -3.00 12.17
CA ARG A 82 -3.76 -2.80 11.33
C ARG A 82 -3.49 -2.99 9.84
N ALA A 83 -2.24 -2.92 9.40
CA ALA A 83 -1.86 -3.28 8.04
C ALA A 83 -1.97 -4.80 7.81
N ILE A 84 -1.88 -5.63 8.85
CA ILE A 84 -1.98 -7.10 8.72
C ILE A 84 -3.34 -7.53 8.13
N PRO A 85 -4.51 -7.12 8.68
CA PRO A 85 -5.80 -7.40 8.04
C PRO A 85 -5.89 -6.93 6.59
N LEU A 86 -5.29 -5.78 6.26
CA LEU A 86 -5.26 -5.26 4.89
C LEU A 86 -4.43 -6.15 3.96
N ILE A 87 -3.25 -6.59 4.39
CA ILE A 87 -2.40 -7.52 3.64
C ILE A 87 -3.13 -8.85 3.39
N ILE A 88 -3.77 -9.39 4.43
CA ILE A 88 -4.56 -10.62 4.32
C ILE A 88 -5.71 -10.41 3.32
N PHE A 89 -6.44 -9.30 3.43
CA PHE A 89 -7.54 -8.98 2.52
C PHE A 89 -7.09 -8.89 1.06
N VAL A 90 -5.97 -8.22 0.79
CA VAL A 90 -5.37 -8.12 -0.55
C VAL A 90 -5.01 -9.51 -1.06
N GLY A 91 -4.36 -10.33 -0.22
CA GLY A 91 -4.04 -11.72 -0.56
C GLY A 91 -5.27 -12.55 -0.91
N ILE A 92 -6.34 -12.43 -0.12
CA ILE A 92 -7.61 -13.11 -0.39
C ILE A 92 -8.20 -12.62 -1.71
N GLN A 93 -8.29 -11.31 -1.97
CA GLN A 93 -8.86 -10.79 -3.22
C GLN A 93 -8.10 -11.26 -4.46
N LEU A 94 -6.76 -11.28 -4.40
CA LEU A 94 -5.95 -11.77 -5.52
C LEU A 94 -6.15 -13.27 -5.73
N ALA A 95 -6.15 -14.06 -4.66
CA ALA A 95 -6.42 -15.49 -4.74
C ALA A 95 -7.85 -15.78 -5.23
N GLN A 96 -8.82 -14.94 -4.88
CA GLN A 96 -10.23 -15.13 -5.18
C GLN A 96 -10.50 -15.23 -6.68
N VAL A 97 -9.77 -14.50 -7.53
CA VAL A 97 -9.95 -14.58 -8.99
C VAL A 97 -9.63 -15.98 -9.50
N PHE A 98 -8.54 -16.57 -9.01
CA PHE A 98 -8.13 -17.93 -9.38
C PHE A 98 -9.06 -18.99 -8.78
N VAL A 99 -9.42 -18.84 -7.50
CA VAL A 99 -10.38 -19.75 -6.84
C VAL A 99 -11.72 -19.74 -7.57
N TYR A 100 -12.23 -18.56 -7.92
CA TYR A 100 -13.48 -18.41 -8.66
C TYR A 100 -13.41 -19.05 -10.05
N LYS A 101 -12.31 -18.82 -10.78
CA LYS A 101 -12.07 -19.48 -12.07
C LYS A 101 -12.16 -20.99 -11.93
N THR A 102 -11.33 -21.61 -11.08
CA THR A 102 -11.28 -23.07 -10.92
C THR A 102 -12.63 -23.62 -10.47
N PHE A 103 -13.33 -22.91 -9.59
CA PHE A 103 -14.65 -23.29 -9.12
C PHE A 103 -15.71 -23.31 -10.25
N VAL A 104 -15.72 -22.30 -11.13
CA VAL A 104 -16.63 -22.25 -12.27
C VAL A 104 -16.25 -23.27 -13.34
N GLU A 105 -14.95 -23.49 -13.57
CA GLU A 105 -14.46 -24.55 -14.46
C GLU A 105 -14.94 -25.94 -14.01
N GLN A 106 -14.92 -26.22 -12.70
CA GLN A 106 -15.43 -27.48 -12.15
C GLN A 106 -16.94 -27.64 -12.33
N TYR A 107 -17.71 -26.55 -12.32
CA TYR A 107 -19.15 -26.63 -12.57
C TYR A 107 -19.47 -26.94 -14.05
N PHE A 108 -18.79 -26.27 -14.98
CA PHE A 108 -19.03 -26.44 -16.42
C PHE A 108 -18.23 -27.59 -17.05
N GLN A 109 -17.25 -28.14 -16.34
CA GLN A 109 -16.29 -29.16 -16.84
C GLN A 109 -15.58 -28.68 -18.12
N LYS A 110 -15.24 -27.39 -18.17
CA LYS A 110 -14.57 -26.75 -19.30
C LYS A 110 -13.56 -25.72 -18.84
N GLU A 111 -12.51 -25.55 -19.62
CA GLU A 111 -11.50 -24.52 -19.37
C GLU A 111 -12.02 -23.13 -19.69
N LEU A 112 -11.65 -22.17 -18.85
CA LEU A 112 -11.98 -20.76 -18.95
C LEU A 112 -10.71 -19.92 -18.94
N SER A 113 -10.75 -18.81 -19.66
CA SER A 113 -9.63 -17.91 -19.79
C SER A 113 -9.84 -16.65 -18.95
N ILE A 114 -8.94 -16.43 -18.01
CA ILE A 114 -8.76 -15.15 -17.29
C ILE A 114 -7.48 -14.42 -17.72
N LYS A 115 -6.61 -15.09 -18.50
CA LYS A 115 -5.29 -14.58 -18.88
C LYS A 115 -5.41 -13.29 -19.69
N GLY A 116 -6.34 -13.24 -20.66
CA GLY A 116 -6.58 -12.05 -21.48
C GLY A 116 -6.96 -10.83 -20.63
N SER A 117 -7.89 -10.98 -19.69
CA SER A 117 -8.31 -9.90 -18.79
C SER A 117 -7.17 -9.44 -17.87
N PHE A 118 -6.41 -10.38 -17.30
CA PHE A 118 -5.26 -10.08 -16.44
C PHE A 118 -4.15 -9.34 -17.18
N ILE A 119 -3.72 -9.86 -18.33
CA ILE A 119 -2.67 -9.24 -19.16
C ILE A 119 -3.14 -7.86 -19.60
N SER A 120 -4.39 -7.74 -20.07
CA SER A 120 -4.91 -6.45 -20.51
C SER A 120 -4.86 -5.40 -19.39
N LEU A 121 -5.30 -5.71 -18.18
CA LEU A 121 -5.34 -4.74 -17.09
C LEU A 121 -3.97 -4.47 -16.45
N ILE A 122 -3.13 -5.50 -16.26
CA ILE A 122 -1.81 -5.32 -15.65
C ILE A 122 -0.84 -4.65 -16.60
N VAL A 123 -0.86 -4.99 -17.89
CA VAL A 123 0.07 -4.43 -18.89
C VAL A 123 -0.38 -3.03 -19.34
N ILE A 124 -1.69 -2.75 -19.40
CA ILE A 124 -2.19 -1.43 -19.82
C ILE A 124 -1.75 -0.32 -18.86
N VAL A 125 -1.68 -0.57 -17.55
CA VAL A 125 -1.25 0.46 -16.60
C VAL A 125 0.16 0.99 -16.91
N PRO A 126 1.23 0.18 -16.93
CA PRO A 126 2.57 0.65 -17.30
C PRO A 126 2.66 1.08 -18.77
N ALA A 127 1.98 0.39 -19.70
CA ALA A 127 1.97 0.79 -21.11
C ALA A 127 1.34 2.18 -21.30
N SER A 128 0.35 2.55 -20.49
CA SER A 128 -0.26 3.87 -20.52
C SER A 128 0.72 4.98 -20.11
N PHE A 129 1.56 4.75 -19.09
CA PHE A 129 2.61 5.71 -18.74
C PHE A 129 3.61 5.92 -19.88
N VAL A 130 4.09 4.82 -20.48
CA VAL A 130 5.03 4.90 -21.61
C VAL A 130 4.39 5.60 -22.80
N LEU A 131 3.14 5.26 -23.14
CA LEU A 131 2.40 5.91 -24.21
C LEU A 131 2.26 7.40 -23.97
N TYR A 132 1.90 7.82 -22.76
CA TYR A 132 1.73 9.24 -22.45
C TYR A 132 3.05 10.02 -22.60
N ILE A 133 4.16 9.45 -22.13
CA ILE A 133 5.51 10.03 -22.30
C ILE A 133 5.87 10.15 -23.78
N VAL A 134 5.64 9.11 -24.58
CA VAL A 134 5.91 9.14 -26.02
C VAL A 134 5.10 10.23 -26.71
N LEU A 135 3.80 10.34 -26.41
CA LEU A 135 2.94 11.37 -27.00
C LEU A 135 3.33 12.80 -26.55
N ASP A 136 3.88 12.95 -25.35
CA ASP A 136 4.43 14.22 -24.84
C ASP A 136 5.74 14.60 -25.56
N ILE A 137 6.65 13.64 -25.75
CA ILE A 137 7.91 13.85 -26.50
C ILE A 137 7.65 14.22 -27.96
N LEU A 138 6.57 13.72 -28.56
CA LEU A 138 6.15 14.08 -29.91
C LEU A 138 5.63 15.53 -30.04
N GLY A 139 5.58 16.30 -28.94
CA GLY A 139 5.19 17.71 -28.96
C GLY A 139 3.72 17.93 -29.28
N LEU A 140 2.88 16.91 -29.09
CA LEU A 140 1.45 17.01 -29.36
C LEU A 140 0.77 17.98 -28.40
N GLU A 141 -0.09 18.85 -28.93
CA GLU A 141 -0.94 19.71 -28.13
C GLU A 141 -1.79 18.87 -27.16
N LYS A 142 -1.96 19.35 -25.93
CA LYS A 142 -2.59 18.61 -24.83
C LYS A 142 -3.92 17.97 -25.20
N GLY A 143 -4.81 18.70 -25.89
CA GLY A 143 -6.12 18.19 -26.30
C GLY A 143 -6.02 17.00 -27.26
N THR A 144 -5.17 17.10 -28.28
CA THR A 144 -4.92 16.04 -29.26
C THR A 144 -4.23 14.84 -28.61
N ARG A 145 -3.26 15.09 -27.73
CA ARG A 145 -2.56 14.05 -26.97
C ARG A 145 -3.52 13.24 -26.10
N ASP A 146 -4.35 13.91 -25.31
CA ASP A 146 -5.28 13.24 -24.39
C ASP A 146 -6.31 12.42 -25.20
N LEU A 147 -6.81 12.93 -26.32
CA LEU A 147 -7.69 12.19 -27.23
C LEU A 147 -7.03 10.90 -27.75
N ILE A 148 -5.83 11.01 -28.33
CA ILE A 148 -5.09 9.86 -28.88
C ILE A 148 -4.81 8.83 -27.77
N PHE A 149 -4.37 9.32 -26.60
CA PHE A 149 -4.11 8.49 -25.44
C PHE A 149 -5.34 7.66 -25.04
N TYR A 150 -6.51 8.30 -24.87
CA TYR A 150 -7.73 7.60 -24.48
C TYR A 150 -8.25 6.64 -25.56
N VAL A 151 -8.10 6.98 -26.84
CA VAL A 151 -8.49 6.09 -27.96
C VAL A 151 -7.63 4.83 -27.96
N ILE A 152 -6.31 4.96 -27.89
CA ILE A 152 -5.40 3.81 -27.87
C ILE A 152 -5.66 2.95 -26.64
N LEU A 153 -5.82 3.57 -25.46
CA LEU A 153 -6.10 2.87 -24.21
C LEU A 153 -7.44 2.13 -24.27
N GLY A 154 -8.48 2.76 -24.83
CA GLY A 154 -9.79 2.15 -25.05
C GLY A 154 -9.73 0.94 -25.97
N ILE A 155 -9.03 1.06 -27.10
CA ILE A 155 -8.84 -0.05 -28.04
C ILE A 155 -8.09 -1.21 -27.37
N ALA A 156 -7.02 -0.93 -26.63
CA ALA A 156 -6.25 -1.95 -25.93
C ALA A 156 -7.10 -2.70 -24.88
N LEU A 157 -7.92 -1.98 -24.10
CA LEU A 157 -8.84 -2.58 -23.13
C LEU A 157 -9.88 -3.46 -23.83
N VAL A 158 -10.54 -2.93 -24.87
CA VAL A 158 -11.57 -3.66 -25.61
C VAL A 158 -11.00 -4.89 -26.29
N ALA A 159 -9.80 -4.81 -26.88
CA ALA A 159 -9.14 -5.95 -27.50
C ALA A 159 -8.81 -7.05 -26.48
N GLY A 160 -8.22 -6.68 -25.34
CA GLY A 160 -7.83 -7.65 -24.31
C GLY A 160 -9.02 -8.32 -23.62
N VAL A 161 -10.01 -7.52 -23.19
CA VAL A 161 -11.24 -8.03 -22.56
C VAL A 161 -12.11 -8.78 -23.57
N GLY A 162 -12.24 -8.26 -24.80
CA GLY A 162 -13.00 -8.87 -25.88
C GLY A 162 -12.43 -10.23 -26.30
N TRP A 163 -11.11 -10.37 -26.33
CA TRP A 163 -10.44 -11.65 -26.57
C TRP A 163 -10.76 -12.67 -25.48
N ALA A 164 -10.64 -12.28 -24.20
CA ALA A 164 -11.01 -13.14 -23.08
C ALA A 164 -12.49 -13.56 -23.14
N MET A 165 -13.37 -12.61 -23.46
CA MET A 165 -14.80 -12.85 -23.61
C MET A 165 -15.10 -13.84 -24.74
N ALA A 166 -14.45 -13.70 -25.90
CA ALA A 166 -14.63 -14.60 -27.04
C ALA A 166 -14.26 -16.05 -26.69
N LEU A 167 -13.13 -16.25 -26.00
CA LEU A 167 -12.70 -17.58 -25.54
C LEU A 167 -13.70 -18.19 -24.54
N ASN A 168 -14.17 -17.40 -23.58
CA ASN A 168 -15.11 -17.86 -22.56
C ASN A 168 -16.50 -18.17 -23.15
N VAL A 169 -16.98 -17.35 -24.09
CA VAL A 169 -18.24 -17.58 -24.81
C VAL A 169 -18.16 -18.83 -25.67
N LYS A 170 -17.03 -19.08 -26.35
CA LYS A 170 -16.81 -20.32 -27.11
C LYS A 170 -16.82 -21.56 -26.19
N SER A 171 -16.30 -21.42 -24.96
CA SER A 171 -16.24 -22.51 -23.99
C SER A 171 -17.61 -22.85 -23.40
N ILE A 172 -18.26 -21.91 -22.69
CA ILE A 172 -19.47 -22.20 -21.87
C ILE A 172 -20.76 -21.55 -22.42
N GLY A 173 -20.70 -20.99 -23.64
CA GLY A 173 -21.83 -20.36 -24.32
C GLY A 173 -21.97 -18.86 -24.02
N LYS A 174 -22.72 -18.16 -24.88
CA LYS A 174 -22.84 -16.68 -24.87
C LYS A 174 -23.25 -16.11 -23.52
N LYS A 175 -24.29 -16.68 -22.89
CA LYS A 175 -24.83 -16.17 -21.62
C LYS A 175 -23.82 -16.31 -20.48
N TYR A 176 -23.36 -17.53 -20.22
CA TYR A 176 -22.49 -17.81 -19.07
C TYR A 176 -21.06 -17.31 -19.28
N GLY A 177 -20.52 -17.38 -20.50
CA GLY A 177 -19.18 -16.89 -20.82
C GLY A 177 -19.05 -15.37 -20.65
N SER A 178 -20.09 -14.62 -21.04
CA SER A 178 -20.14 -13.17 -20.82
C SER A 178 -20.20 -12.82 -19.34
N ILE A 179 -21.06 -13.49 -18.57
CA ILE A 179 -21.18 -13.27 -17.12
C ILE A 179 -19.87 -13.58 -16.41
N PHE A 180 -19.25 -14.72 -16.72
CA PHE A 180 -17.95 -15.09 -16.13
C PHE A 180 -16.88 -14.04 -16.42
N THR A 181 -16.81 -13.55 -17.66
CA THR A 181 -15.83 -12.53 -18.04
C THR A 181 -16.09 -11.21 -17.31
N ALA A 182 -17.34 -10.78 -17.19
CA ALA A 182 -17.70 -9.56 -16.44
C ALA A 182 -17.37 -9.68 -14.95
N VAL A 183 -17.70 -10.82 -14.32
CA VAL A 183 -17.40 -11.09 -12.91
C VAL A 183 -15.89 -11.05 -12.67
N THR A 184 -15.13 -11.80 -13.47
CA THR A 184 -13.67 -11.87 -13.32
C THR A 184 -13.02 -10.51 -13.57
N LEU A 185 -13.52 -9.72 -14.52
CA LEU A 185 -13.04 -8.35 -14.76
C LEU A 185 -13.23 -7.46 -13.52
N VAL A 186 -14.43 -7.47 -12.91
CA VAL A 186 -14.70 -6.70 -11.69
C VAL A 186 -13.79 -7.15 -10.54
N MET A 187 -13.58 -8.46 -10.39
CA MET A 187 -12.68 -9.00 -9.35
C MET A 187 -11.22 -8.61 -9.58
N ILE A 188 -10.73 -8.60 -10.83
CA ILE A 188 -9.37 -8.14 -11.15
C ILE A 188 -9.22 -6.65 -10.81
N ILE A 189 -10.19 -5.81 -11.21
CA ILE A 189 -10.18 -4.37 -10.89
C ILE A 189 -10.17 -4.17 -9.37
N GLY A 190 -11.01 -4.90 -8.63
CA GLY A 190 -11.02 -4.89 -7.16
C GLY A 190 -9.67 -5.28 -6.56
N GLY A 191 -9.06 -6.36 -7.05
CA GLY A 191 -7.74 -6.81 -6.61
C GLY A 191 -6.63 -5.78 -6.87
N LEU A 192 -6.60 -5.18 -8.07
CA LEU A 192 -5.66 -4.10 -8.41
C LEU A 192 -5.85 -2.88 -7.51
N MET A 193 -7.11 -2.50 -7.27
CA MET A 193 -7.45 -1.42 -6.36
C MET A 193 -6.91 -1.69 -4.95
N SER A 194 -7.10 -2.89 -4.42
CA SER A 194 -6.58 -3.26 -3.10
C SER A 194 -5.05 -3.26 -3.05
N ILE A 195 -4.35 -3.64 -4.13
CA ILE A 195 -2.89 -3.49 -4.22
C ILE A 195 -2.49 -2.01 -4.08
N VAL A 196 -3.16 -1.11 -4.80
CA VAL A 196 -2.89 0.34 -4.70
C VAL A 196 -3.11 0.85 -3.27
N LEU A 197 -4.19 0.42 -2.62
CA LEU A 197 -4.44 0.77 -1.21
C LEU A 197 -3.37 0.24 -0.27
N LEU A 198 -2.89 -0.98 -0.49
CA LEU A 198 -1.79 -1.56 0.27
C LEU A 198 -0.49 -0.78 0.07
N ILE A 199 -0.14 -0.42 -1.17
CA ILE A 199 1.04 0.41 -1.48
C ILE A 199 0.95 1.74 -0.73
N ASN A 200 -0.22 2.40 -0.76
CA ASN A 200 -0.44 3.66 -0.04
C ASN A 200 -0.27 3.50 1.48
N ALA A 201 -0.78 2.40 2.05
CA ALA A 201 -0.61 2.11 3.48
C ALA A 201 0.86 1.88 3.86
N LEU A 202 1.59 1.11 3.05
CA LEU A 202 3.03 0.84 3.26
C LEU A 202 3.86 2.12 3.09
N MET A 203 3.53 2.94 2.10
CA MET A 203 4.21 4.23 1.87
C MET A 203 4.02 5.17 3.07
N ALA A 204 2.81 5.23 3.63
CA ALA A 204 2.57 6.01 4.85
C ALA A 204 3.38 5.51 6.06
N LEU A 205 3.56 4.19 6.20
CA LEU A 205 4.41 3.59 7.23
C LEU A 205 5.89 3.94 7.03
N ILE A 206 6.41 3.81 5.81
CA ILE A 206 7.80 4.13 5.47
C ILE A 206 8.09 5.61 5.75
N LEU A 207 7.22 6.52 5.29
CA LEU A 207 7.37 7.95 5.53
C LEU A 207 7.34 8.29 7.04
N GLN A 208 6.52 7.59 7.83
CA GLN A 208 6.52 7.77 9.28
C GLN A 208 7.85 7.35 9.92
N VAL A 209 8.44 6.23 9.49
CA VAL A 209 9.75 5.79 9.98
C VAL A 209 10.83 6.81 9.62
N LEU A 210 10.82 7.33 8.38
CA LEU A 210 11.76 8.36 7.94
C LEU A 210 11.63 9.65 8.74
N MET A 211 10.40 10.09 9.05
CA MET A 211 10.18 11.26 9.91
C MET A 211 10.73 11.06 11.32
N VAL A 212 10.48 9.89 11.94
CA VAL A 212 11.02 9.60 13.28
C VAL A 212 12.55 9.57 13.25
N ALA A 213 13.16 8.93 12.25
CA ALA A 213 14.60 8.89 12.08
C ALA A 213 15.19 10.31 11.91
N ALA A 214 14.56 11.16 11.10
CA ALA A 214 14.97 12.54 10.92
C ALA A 214 14.92 13.35 12.23
N VAL A 215 13.85 13.19 13.02
CA VAL A 215 13.72 13.84 14.33
C VAL A 215 14.79 13.36 15.31
N VAL A 216 15.10 12.06 15.34
CA VAL A 216 16.16 11.51 16.21
C VAL A 216 17.53 12.04 15.81
N VAL A 217 17.85 12.07 14.51
CA VAL A 217 19.13 12.61 14.01
C VAL A 217 19.25 14.11 14.30
N ALA A 218 18.19 14.88 14.05
CA ALA A 218 18.16 16.32 14.37
C ALA A 218 18.30 16.56 15.88
N GLY A 219 17.62 15.77 16.71
CA GLY A 219 17.72 15.83 18.17
C GLY A 219 19.13 15.52 18.66
N PHE A 220 19.77 14.47 18.13
CA PHE A 220 21.14 14.12 18.45
C PHE A 220 22.12 15.23 18.03
N TYR A 221 21.97 15.77 16.82
CA TYR A 221 22.81 16.89 16.34
C TYR A 221 22.66 18.16 17.20
N MET A 222 21.43 18.50 17.60
CA MET A 222 21.19 19.63 18.51
C MET A 222 21.78 19.34 19.89
N PHE A 223 21.63 18.12 20.40
CA PHE A 223 22.18 17.71 21.69
C PHE A 223 23.72 17.75 21.69
N THR A 224 24.39 17.29 20.62
CA THR A 224 25.86 17.38 20.50
C THR A 224 26.37 18.79 20.26
N LYS A 225 25.55 19.71 19.71
CA LYS A 225 25.88 21.14 19.66
C LYS A 225 25.69 21.86 21.01
N VAL A 226 24.68 21.47 21.79
CA VAL A 226 24.39 22.05 23.11
C VAL A 226 25.36 21.54 24.16
N MET A 227 25.76 20.26 24.10
CA MET A 227 26.93 19.78 24.80
C MET A 227 28.18 20.25 24.05
N GLY A 228 28.51 21.54 24.22
CA GLY A 228 29.82 22.06 23.83
C GLY A 228 30.95 21.15 24.35
N PRO A 229 32.15 21.22 23.73
CA PRO A 229 33.24 20.30 24.05
C PRO A 229 33.36 20.19 25.56
N ALA A 230 33.30 18.95 26.07
CA ALA A 230 33.49 18.66 27.49
C ALA A 230 34.65 19.54 27.94
N VAL A 231 34.37 20.48 28.86
CA VAL A 231 35.42 21.32 29.41
C VAL A 231 36.45 20.34 29.91
N ASP A 232 37.56 20.26 29.19
CA ASP A 232 38.70 19.47 29.59
C ASP A 232 39.01 20.02 30.96
N THR A 233 38.72 19.25 32.00
CA THR A 233 39.16 19.52 33.37
C THR A 233 40.67 19.35 33.38
N GLN A 234 41.38 20.14 32.57
CA GLN A 234 42.75 20.52 32.78
C GLN A 234 42.78 21.06 34.20
N SER A 235 43.30 20.22 35.09
CA SER A 235 43.41 20.41 36.53
C SER A 235 43.46 21.90 36.88
N ARG A 236 42.39 22.38 37.53
CA ARG A 236 42.26 23.72 38.11
C ARG A 236 43.08 23.88 39.39
N THR A 237 43.85 22.86 39.73
CA THR A 237 44.73 22.83 40.87
C THR A 237 46.07 23.47 40.50
N ASP A 238 46.50 24.46 41.27
CA ASP A 238 47.82 25.09 41.13
C ASP A 238 48.95 24.19 41.65
N LEU A 239 50.20 24.61 41.46
CA LEU A 239 51.43 23.92 41.92
C LEU A 239 51.51 23.71 43.45
N SER A 240 50.63 24.35 44.24
CA SER A 240 50.52 24.20 45.69
C SER A 240 49.37 23.28 46.13
N GLY A 241 48.57 22.77 45.19
CA GLY A 241 47.44 21.90 45.48
C GLY A 241 46.11 22.64 45.70
N LYS A 242 46.03 23.96 45.47
CA LYS A 242 44.78 24.72 45.62
C LYS A 242 44.01 24.81 44.32
N VAL A 243 42.70 24.61 44.39
CA VAL A 243 41.78 24.64 43.25
C VAL A 243 41.28 26.06 42.99
N HIS A 244 41.29 26.50 41.74
CA HIS A 244 40.86 27.83 41.31
C HIS A 244 39.63 27.78 40.39
N ASP A 245 38.77 28.80 40.44
CA ASP A 245 37.51 28.84 39.69
C ASP A 245 37.72 29.15 38.20
N THR A 246 38.83 29.79 37.85
CA THR A 246 39.20 30.08 36.45
C THR A 246 40.63 29.65 36.12
N GLN A 247 40.91 29.36 34.84
CA GLN A 247 42.28 29.05 34.40
C GLN A 247 43.24 30.24 34.56
N TRP A 248 42.73 31.47 34.43
CA TRP A 248 43.54 32.68 34.58
C TRP A 248 44.04 32.85 36.02
N GLU A 249 43.19 32.58 37.01
CA GLU A 249 43.58 32.59 38.43
C GLU A 249 44.65 31.54 38.74
N LYS A 250 44.50 30.32 38.22
CA LYS A 250 45.52 29.28 38.32
C LYS A 250 46.86 29.75 37.73
N GLN A 251 46.86 30.31 36.52
CA GLN A 251 48.10 30.76 35.86
C GLN A 251 48.82 31.86 36.65
N ASN A 252 48.07 32.79 37.21
CA ASN A 252 48.63 33.83 38.09
C ASN A 252 49.15 33.26 39.41
N ALA A 253 48.46 32.28 39.99
CA ALA A 253 48.91 31.58 41.19
C ALA A 253 50.21 30.79 40.92
N ASP A 254 50.27 30.05 39.81
CA ASP A 254 51.45 29.30 39.37
C ASP A 254 52.64 30.24 39.11
N ALA A 255 52.42 31.39 38.47
CA ALA A 255 53.47 32.39 38.23
C ALA A 255 54.03 32.95 39.55
N ARG A 256 53.15 33.22 40.53
CA ARG A 256 53.57 33.67 41.87
C ARG A 256 54.37 32.59 42.60
N ILE A 257 53.92 31.34 42.60
CA ILE A 257 54.61 30.22 43.24
C ILE A 257 56.00 30.02 42.62
N ARG A 258 56.13 30.10 41.29
CA ARG A 258 57.42 29.99 40.60
C ARG A 258 58.34 31.14 40.97
N SER A 259 57.86 32.39 40.94
CA SER A 259 58.67 33.55 41.32
C SER A 259 59.17 33.51 42.76
N GLN A 260 58.42 32.88 43.67
CA GLN A 260 58.83 32.68 45.06
C GLN A 260 59.84 31.53 45.22
N ARG A 261 59.82 30.53 44.33
CA ARG A 261 60.82 29.45 44.30
C ARG A 261 62.13 29.92 43.69
N ASP A 262 62.08 30.76 42.66
CA ASP A 262 63.28 31.26 41.98
C ASP A 262 64.03 32.33 42.81
N ASN A 263 63.34 32.97 43.76
CA ASN A 263 63.91 33.96 44.70
C ASN A 263 64.38 33.33 46.04
N LYS A 264 64.49 32.01 46.13
CA LYS A 264 65.05 31.26 47.28
C LYS A 264 66.32 30.54 46.88
#